data_AF-A0AAV4JKF3-F1
#
_entry.id   AF-A0AAV4JKF3-F1
#
_cell.length_a   1.000
_cell.length_b   1.000
_cell.length_c   1.000
_cell.angle_alpha   90.00
_cell.angle_beta   90.00
_cell.angle_gamma   90.00
#
_symmetry.space_group_name_H-M   'P 1'
#
loop_
_entity.id
_entity.type
_entity.pdbx_description
1 polymer ?
#
loop_
_entity_poly.entity_id
_entity_poly.type
_entity_poly.pdbx_seq_one_letter_code
_entity_poly.pdbx_strand_id
1 'polypeptide(L)'
;MRRCAHEHDVRTGLARRGEPSGNCINQHLSVTFFCPAVLTPPPPTNPWHVSWPRQGKGLVAQKSFQKGDVILEEKPLVCAQFSWNELYKYKACEFCLRSLENAEEMVRRLTSDPSIVLPYPECCDVDASKFSACPHCQVLYCSPECQELAWNRYHQTLCLGLARENPDHPFNQLIDQWRSFHYPPETGSIMLIVKIIAMIKQARSKGAVISMFSNFVNSVINEREDIAHKLLGVQFVDQREILRSMLMEHFFEESVQE
;
A
#
# COMPACT_ATOMS: atom_id res chain seq x y z
N MET A 1 14.91 28.69 20.66
CA MET A 1 16.36 28.51 20.92
C MET A 1 16.71 27.03 20.91
N ARG A 2 17.21 26.52 19.78
CA ARG A 2 17.95 25.24 19.75
C ARG A 2 19.29 25.54 19.11
N ARG A 3 20.37 25.20 19.83
CA ARG A 3 21.76 25.41 19.41
C ARG A 3 22.13 24.33 18.39
N CYS A 4 22.79 24.77 17.32
CA CYS A 4 23.54 23.91 16.41
C CYS A 4 24.71 23.26 17.15
N ALA A 5 24.94 21.97 16.91
CA ALA A 5 26.24 21.35 17.10
C ALA A 5 26.91 21.28 15.72
N HIS A 6 28.00 22.03 15.57
CA HIS A 6 28.92 21.94 14.46
C HIS A 6 29.86 20.74 14.68
N GLU A 7 29.99 19.87 13.70
CA GLU A 7 31.22 19.12 13.49
C GLU A 7 31.94 19.73 12.28
N HIS A 8 33.05 20.41 12.60
CA HIS A 8 34.08 20.76 11.64
C HIS A 8 34.95 19.53 11.43
N ASP A 9 35.07 19.05 10.19
CA ASP A 9 36.27 18.33 9.79
C ASP A 9 37.09 19.20 8.84
N VAL A 10 38.33 19.42 9.27
CA VAL A 10 39.33 20.29 8.67
C VAL A 10 40.21 19.38 7.82
N ARG A 11 39.91 19.29 6.52
CA ARG A 11 40.92 18.94 5.50
C ARG A 11 40.40 19.31 4.12
N THR A 12 41.18 20.13 3.43
CA THR A 12 40.94 20.76 2.12
C THR A 12 40.13 22.07 2.16
N GLY A 13 40.84 23.15 2.49
CA GLY A 13 40.36 24.51 2.28
C GLY A 13 40.35 24.85 0.81
N LEU A 14 39.16 25.12 0.26
CA LEU A 14 38.96 26.04 -0.87
C LEU A 14 37.49 26.45 -0.92
N ALA A 15 37.24 27.69 -0.50
CA ALA A 15 35.98 28.39 -0.67
C ALA A 15 35.90 29.04 -2.05
N ARG A 16 34.72 29.02 -2.69
CA ARG A 16 34.19 30.01 -3.66
C ARG A 16 32.72 29.60 -3.94
N ARG A 17 31.72 30.25 -3.31
CA ARG A 17 30.95 31.45 -3.72
C ARG A 17 30.35 31.37 -5.14
N GLY A 18 29.03 31.50 -5.24
CA GLY A 18 28.35 32.01 -6.45
C GLY A 18 26.94 31.50 -6.72
N GLU A 19 25.95 31.94 -5.94
CA GLU A 19 24.56 32.21 -6.39
C GLU A 19 24.54 33.32 -7.48
N PRO A 20 23.40 33.78 -8.07
CA PRO A 20 22.03 33.23 -8.26
C PRO A 20 21.43 33.57 -9.67
N SER A 21 20.10 33.39 -9.81
CA SER A 21 19.15 34.06 -10.74
C SER A 21 18.97 33.44 -12.14
N GLY A 22 17.78 33.39 -12.76
CA GLY A 22 16.46 33.88 -12.39
C GLY A 22 15.42 33.59 -13.49
N ASN A 23 14.15 33.56 -13.08
CA ASN A 23 12.88 33.87 -13.77
C ASN A 23 12.66 33.55 -15.26
N CYS A 24 11.62 32.71 -15.47
CA CYS A 24 10.39 32.88 -16.26
C CYS A 24 10.42 33.55 -17.64
N ILE A 25 9.67 32.96 -18.60
CA ILE A 25 8.55 33.59 -19.36
C ILE A 25 8.04 32.61 -20.45
N ASN A 26 6.72 32.29 -20.40
CA ASN A 26 5.70 32.11 -21.49
C ASN A 26 5.98 31.19 -22.71
N GLN A 27 5.04 30.59 -23.45
CA GLN A 27 3.57 30.65 -23.57
C GLN A 27 3.11 29.52 -24.53
N HIS A 28 1.95 28.91 -24.24
CA HIS A 28 0.83 28.54 -25.12
C HIS A 28 0.97 27.82 -26.51
N LEU A 29 0.05 26.84 -26.66
CA LEU A 29 -0.81 26.47 -27.81
C LEU A 29 -0.52 25.19 -28.63
N SER A 30 -1.63 24.47 -28.81
CA SER A 30 -1.93 23.17 -29.43
C SER A 30 -1.84 23.11 -30.95
N VAL A 31 -1.48 21.95 -31.55
CA VAL A 31 -2.13 21.37 -32.76
C VAL A 31 -1.84 19.85 -32.85
N THR A 32 -2.88 19.04 -33.10
CA THR A 32 -2.88 17.61 -33.44
C THR A 32 -2.58 17.38 -34.92
N PHE A 33 -1.79 16.37 -35.33
CA PHE A 33 -2.01 15.60 -36.58
C PHE A 33 -1.25 14.25 -36.57
N PHE A 34 -1.90 13.23 -37.12
CA PHE A 34 -1.47 11.84 -37.33
C PHE A 34 -0.32 11.69 -38.35
N CYS A 35 0.57 10.71 -38.14
CA CYS A 35 1.32 10.04 -39.23
C CYS A 35 1.70 8.59 -38.80
N PRO A 36 1.78 7.63 -39.74
CA PRO A 36 1.50 6.21 -39.51
C PRO A 36 2.74 5.37 -39.17
N ALA A 37 2.47 4.21 -38.56
CA ALA A 37 3.29 2.99 -38.53
C ALA A 37 4.81 3.17 -38.70
N VAL A 38 5.50 3.50 -37.61
CA VAL A 38 6.92 3.21 -37.45
C VAL A 38 7.04 2.07 -36.46
N LEU A 39 7.70 1.01 -36.90
CA LEU A 39 8.13 -0.15 -36.12
C LEU A 39 8.54 0.29 -34.72
N THR A 40 7.72 -0.01 -33.72
CA THR A 40 8.09 0.26 -32.33
C THR A 40 9.32 -0.58 -32.01
N PRO A 41 10.44 0.01 -31.53
CA PRO A 41 11.52 -0.79 -30.98
C PRO A 41 10.97 -1.65 -29.83
N PRO A 42 11.54 -2.85 -29.59
CA PRO A 42 11.13 -3.65 -28.45
C PRO A 42 11.20 -2.80 -27.18
N PRO A 43 10.24 -2.96 -26.24
CA PRO A 43 10.22 -2.16 -25.02
C PRO A 43 11.60 -2.20 -24.35
N PRO A 44 12.07 -1.08 -23.77
CA PRO A 44 13.39 -1.06 -23.14
C PRO A 44 13.44 -2.20 -22.13
N THR A 45 14.45 -3.07 -22.29
CA THR A 45 14.81 -4.07 -21.29
C THR A 45 14.84 -3.37 -19.95
N ASN A 46 14.12 -3.91 -18.96
CA ASN A 46 14.08 -3.33 -17.62
C ASN A 46 15.52 -2.98 -17.18
N PRO A 47 15.77 -1.84 -16.51
CA PRO A 47 17.12 -1.44 -16.11
C PRO A 47 17.76 -2.34 -15.03
N TRP A 48 17.11 -3.47 -14.75
CA TRP A 48 17.46 -4.52 -13.83
C TRP A 48 16.97 -5.86 -14.39
N HIS A 49 17.64 -6.94 -14.02
CA HIS A 49 17.20 -8.30 -14.33
C HIS A 49 17.08 -9.13 -13.06
N VAL A 50 16.26 -10.18 -13.12
CA VAL A 50 16.17 -11.18 -12.05
C VAL A 50 17.37 -12.12 -12.13
N SER A 51 18.05 -12.30 -11.02
CA SER A 51 19.15 -13.23 -10.83
C SER A 51 18.79 -14.23 -9.74
N TRP A 52 19.48 -15.37 -9.72
CA TRP A 52 19.30 -16.46 -8.76
C TRP A 52 20.58 -16.72 -7.96
N PRO A 53 21.01 -15.78 -7.10
CA PRO A 53 22.12 -16.02 -6.20
C PRO A 53 21.81 -17.15 -5.20
N ARG A 54 22.85 -17.59 -4.48
CA ARG A 54 22.73 -18.62 -3.42
C ARG A 54 21.75 -18.23 -2.29
N GLN A 55 21.27 -16.99 -2.25
CA GLN A 55 20.31 -16.47 -1.25
C GLN A 55 18.86 -16.36 -1.76
N GLY A 56 18.53 -16.77 -2.98
CA GLY A 56 17.17 -16.70 -3.54
C GLY A 56 17.08 -15.75 -4.75
N LYS A 57 15.86 -15.38 -5.17
CA LYS A 57 15.67 -14.42 -6.28
C LYS A 57 16.15 -13.01 -5.86
N GLY A 58 16.87 -12.31 -6.74
CA GLY A 58 17.32 -10.93 -6.50
C GLY A 58 17.34 -10.09 -7.77
N LEU A 59 17.22 -8.77 -7.62
CA LEU A 59 17.31 -7.81 -8.74
C LEU A 59 18.75 -7.30 -8.89
N VAL A 60 19.29 -7.33 -10.10
CA VAL A 60 20.63 -6.83 -10.42
C VAL A 60 20.54 -5.71 -11.45
N ALA A 61 21.10 -4.55 -11.12
CA ALA A 61 21.14 -3.38 -11.97
C ALA A 61 21.90 -3.66 -13.28
N GLN A 62 21.33 -3.21 -14.40
CA GLN A 62 21.96 -3.26 -15.72
C GLN A 62 22.53 -1.90 -16.16
N LYS A 63 22.31 -0.85 -15.35
CA LYS A 63 22.85 0.48 -15.54
C LYS A 63 23.29 1.08 -14.21
N SER A 64 24.10 2.14 -14.27
CA SER A 64 24.40 2.97 -13.11
C SER A 64 23.18 3.81 -12.71
N PHE A 65 23.00 4.00 -11.40
CA PHE A 65 22.00 4.88 -10.82
C PHE A 65 22.69 5.98 -10.01
N GLN A 66 22.10 7.17 -10.00
CA GLN A 66 22.52 8.30 -9.18
C GLN A 66 21.60 8.44 -7.96
N LYS A 67 22.06 9.18 -6.96
CA LYS A 67 21.25 9.49 -5.77
C LYS A 67 19.99 10.26 -6.21
N GLY A 68 18.83 9.72 -5.88
CA GLY A 68 17.53 10.30 -6.25
C GLY A 68 16.85 9.60 -7.43
N ASP A 69 17.54 8.69 -8.12
CA ASP A 69 16.92 7.93 -9.21
C ASP A 69 15.88 6.94 -8.67
N VAL A 70 14.76 6.83 -9.38
CA VAL A 70 13.76 5.79 -9.14
C VAL A 70 14.24 4.48 -9.75
N ILE A 71 14.49 3.47 -8.91
CA ILE A 71 14.93 2.13 -9.31
C ILE A 71 13.75 1.19 -9.50
N LEU A 72 12.63 1.37 -8.83
CA LEU A 72 11.45 0.54 -9.04
C LEU A 72 10.22 1.32 -8.58
N GLU A 73 9.17 1.27 -9.37
CA GLU A 73 7.83 1.70 -8.97
C GLU A 73 6.86 0.56 -9.28
N GLU A 74 6.09 0.16 -8.28
CA GLU A 74 5.13 -0.92 -8.40
C GLU A 74 3.84 -0.53 -7.67
N LYS A 75 2.70 -0.94 -8.24
CA LYS A 75 1.42 -0.87 -7.55
C LYS A 75 1.28 -2.13 -6.68
N PRO A 76 0.92 -1.99 -5.39
CA PRO A 76 0.79 -3.14 -4.52
C PRO A 76 -0.22 -4.12 -5.12
N LEU A 77 0.13 -5.40 -5.10
CA LEU A 77 -0.73 -6.46 -5.60
C LEU A 77 -2.02 -6.54 -4.78
N VAL A 78 -1.85 -6.48 -3.47
CA VAL A 78 -2.89 -6.37 -2.44
C VAL A 78 -2.33 -5.53 -1.30
N CYS A 79 -3.16 -4.68 -0.71
CA CYS A 79 -2.82 -3.96 0.50
C CYS A 79 -4.05 -3.79 1.39
N ALA A 80 -3.83 -3.66 2.68
CA ALA A 80 -4.89 -3.45 3.65
C ALA A 80 -4.42 -2.49 4.74
N GLN A 81 -5.31 -1.60 5.14
CA GLN A 81 -5.10 -0.79 6.32
C GLN A 81 -5.13 -1.69 7.56
N PHE A 82 -4.33 -1.31 8.55
CA PHE A 82 -4.36 -1.91 9.87
C PHE A 82 -5.71 -1.68 10.56
N SER A 83 -6.21 -2.72 11.21
CA SER A 83 -7.57 -2.73 11.75
C SER A 83 -7.75 -1.74 12.91
N TRP A 84 -6.72 -1.54 13.72
CA TRP A 84 -6.71 -0.49 14.74
C TRP A 84 -6.62 0.90 14.12
N ASN A 85 -5.89 1.08 13.02
CA ASN A 85 -5.86 2.39 12.33
C ASN A 85 -7.24 2.76 11.80
N GLU A 86 -7.98 1.82 11.22
CA GLU A 86 -9.37 2.06 10.80
C GLU A 86 -10.27 2.36 12.01
N LEU A 87 -10.13 1.63 13.11
CA LEU A 87 -10.86 1.88 14.36
C LEU A 87 -10.59 3.29 14.92
N TYR A 88 -9.33 3.72 14.90
CA TYR A 88 -8.87 5.07 15.30
C TYR A 88 -9.05 6.13 14.22
N LYS A 89 -9.84 5.83 13.17
CA LYS A 89 -10.32 6.79 12.16
C LYS A 89 -9.21 7.43 11.32
N TYR A 90 -8.08 6.74 11.13
CA TYR A 90 -7.13 7.12 10.10
C TYR A 90 -7.80 6.95 8.74
N LYS A 91 -7.84 8.02 7.93
CA LYS A 91 -8.44 7.94 6.59
C LYS A 91 -7.38 7.63 5.55
N ALA A 92 -7.52 6.50 4.89
CA ALA A 92 -6.70 6.12 3.76
C ALA A 92 -7.58 5.57 2.64
N CYS A 93 -7.09 5.67 1.41
CA CYS A 93 -7.71 5.04 0.25
C CYS A 93 -7.74 3.52 0.48
N GLU A 94 -8.91 2.92 0.38
CA GLU A 94 -9.10 1.48 0.61
C GLU A 94 -8.27 0.61 -0.37
N PHE A 95 -8.00 1.15 -1.56
CA PHE A 95 -7.27 0.46 -2.63
C PHE A 95 -5.76 0.62 -2.60
N CYS A 96 -5.23 1.82 -2.29
CA CYS A 96 -3.80 2.12 -2.44
C CYS A 96 -3.14 2.66 -1.17
N LEU A 97 -3.89 2.79 -0.07
CA LEU A 97 -3.44 3.32 1.22
C LEU A 97 -2.91 4.77 1.19
N ARG A 98 -3.10 5.50 0.09
CA ARG A 98 -2.84 6.94 0.05
C ARG A 98 -3.65 7.63 1.15
N SER A 99 -3.01 8.51 1.92
CA SER A 99 -3.69 9.32 2.94
C SER A 99 -4.84 10.10 2.31
N LEU A 100 -5.99 10.13 2.99
CA LEU A 100 -7.15 10.96 2.64
C LEU A 100 -7.29 12.15 3.61
N GLU A 101 -6.25 12.40 4.41
CA GLU A 101 -6.12 13.56 5.28
C GLU A 101 -4.79 14.26 4.97
N ASN A 102 -4.79 15.58 4.99
CA ASN A 102 -3.55 16.35 4.95
C ASN A 102 -2.83 16.30 6.32
N ALA A 103 -1.58 16.77 6.36
CA ALA A 103 -0.77 16.71 7.58
C ALA A 103 -1.39 17.49 8.75
N GLU A 104 -2.08 18.60 8.48
CA GLU A 104 -2.71 19.44 9.51
C GLU A 104 -3.93 18.75 10.11
N GLU A 105 -4.83 18.21 9.27
CA GLU A 105 -5.97 17.39 9.69
C GLU A 105 -5.50 16.20 10.53
N MET A 106 -4.43 15.52 10.09
CA MET A 106 -3.85 14.41 10.82
C MET A 106 -3.35 14.83 12.20
N VAL A 107 -2.58 15.91 12.31
CA VAL A 107 -2.07 16.39 13.61
C VAL A 107 -3.21 16.81 14.52
N ARG A 108 -4.18 17.59 14.02
CA ARG A 108 -5.36 18.00 14.80
C ARG A 108 -6.14 16.81 15.34
N ARG A 109 -6.34 15.77 14.52
CA ARG A 109 -6.99 14.52 14.94
C ARG A 109 -6.20 13.81 16.05
N LEU A 110 -4.88 13.67 15.87
CA LEU A 110 -4.02 12.95 16.82
C LEU A 110 -3.88 13.67 18.16
N THR A 111 -3.85 15.01 18.16
CA THR A 111 -3.72 15.82 19.39
C THR A 111 -5.07 16.20 20.00
N SER A 112 -6.17 16.02 19.25
CA SER A 112 -7.49 16.56 19.58
C SER A 112 -7.49 18.08 19.78
N ASP A 113 -6.59 18.79 19.08
CA ASP A 113 -6.45 20.25 19.17
C ASP A 113 -6.68 20.89 17.79
N PRO A 114 -7.85 21.50 17.55
CA PRO A 114 -8.16 22.15 16.27
C PRO A 114 -7.39 23.46 16.05
N SER A 115 -6.75 24.02 17.09
CA SER A 115 -6.03 25.29 17.00
C SER A 115 -4.66 25.17 16.32
N ILE A 116 -4.14 23.94 16.15
CA ILE A 116 -2.87 23.70 15.48
C ILE A 116 -2.96 24.11 14.02
N VAL A 117 -2.02 24.92 13.57
CA VAL A 117 -1.83 25.31 12.17
C VAL A 117 -0.41 24.93 11.76
N LEU A 118 -0.27 24.18 10.66
CA LEU A 118 1.04 23.77 10.18
C LEU A 118 1.66 24.84 9.26
N PRO A 119 2.99 25.06 9.34
CA PRO A 119 3.65 26.17 8.64
C PRO A 119 3.79 25.98 7.11
N TYR A 120 3.61 24.77 6.58
CA TYR A 120 3.86 24.43 5.16
C TYR A 120 2.70 23.62 4.54
N PRO A 121 1.50 24.20 4.37
CA PRO A 121 0.35 23.50 3.79
C PRO A 121 0.58 23.01 2.36
N GLU A 122 1.45 23.67 1.59
CA GLU A 122 1.81 23.34 0.21
C GLU A 122 2.57 22.02 0.07
N CYS A 123 3.11 21.47 1.17
CA CYS A 123 3.74 20.15 1.17
C CYS A 123 2.73 19.00 1.10
N CYS A 124 1.43 19.28 1.26
CA CYS A 124 0.35 18.29 1.14
C CYS A 124 -0.38 18.46 -0.20
N ASP A 125 -0.48 17.39 -0.98
CA ASP A 125 -1.17 17.34 -2.28
C ASP A 125 -2.57 16.70 -2.20
N VAL A 126 -3.07 16.48 -0.98
CA VAL A 126 -4.37 15.85 -0.71
C VAL A 126 -5.49 16.76 -1.20
N ASP A 127 -6.30 16.25 -2.11
CA ASP A 127 -7.40 16.97 -2.74
C ASP A 127 -8.70 16.17 -2.59
N ALA A 128 -9.51 16.56 -1.60
CA ALA A 128 -10.75 15.89 -1.26
C ALA A 128 -11.80 15.94 -2.38
N SER A 129 -11.69 16.87 -3.34
CA SER A 129 -12.61 16.95 -4.48
C SER A 129 -12.47 15.77 -5.45
N LYS A 130 -11.33 15.06 -5.41
CA LYS A 130 -11.07 13.87 -6.22
C LYS A 130 -11.55 12.58 -5.57
N PHE A 131 -11.89 12.61 -4.29
CA PHE A 131 -12.26 11.40 -3.58
C PHE A 131 -13.55 10.81 -4.14
N SER A 132 -13.63 9.50 -4.11
CA SER A 132 -14.84 8.77 -4.49
C SER A 132 -15.22 7.79 -3.39
N ALA A 133 -16.51 7.51 -3.26
CA ALA A 133 -17.05 6.60 -2.26
C ALA A 133 -17.80 5.45 -2.94
N CYS A 134 -17.73 4.27 -2.34
CA CYS A 134 -18.63 3.18 -2.75
C CYS A 134 -20.09 3.58 -2.48
N PRO A 135 -20.99 3.53 -3.48
CA PRO A 135 -22.38 3.96 -3.29
C PRO A 135 -23.15 3.06 -2.31
N HIS A 136 -22.67 1.83 -2.08
CA HIS A 136 -23.36 0.85 -1.24
C HIS A 136 -22.87 0.86 0.21
N CYS A 137 -21.56 0.92 0.44
CA CYS A 137 -20.95 0.79 1.77
C CYS A 137 -20.18 2.04 2.21
N GLN A 138 -20.13 3.10 1.40
CA GLN A 138 -19.51 4.39 1.72
C GLN A 138 -18.00 4.36 1.99
N VAL A 139 -17.30 3.27 1.68
CA VAL A 139 -15.83 3.24 1.78
C VAL A 139 -15.19 4.23 0.80
N LEU A 140 -14.11 4.89 1.23
CA LEU A 140 -13.47 5.97 0.49
C LEU A 140 -12.27 5.50 -0.33
N TYR A 141 -12.11 6.14 -1.47
CA TYR A 141 -11.01 5.98 -2.41
C TYR A 141 -10.44 7.36 -2.77
N CYS A 142 -9.14 7.44 -3.02
CA CYS A 142 -8.52 8.73 -3.41
C CYS A 142 -8.93 9.19 -4.81
N SER A 143 -9.53 8.32 -5.62
CA SER A 143 -10.02 8.64 -6.96
C SER A 143 -11.07 7.63 -7.47
N PRO A 144 -11.88 7.98 -8.49
CA PRO A 144 -12.78 7.04 -9.16
C PRO A 144 -12.05 5.83 -9.74
N GLU A 145 -10.82 5.99 -10.24
CA GLU A 145 -10.03 4.89 -10.79
C GLU A 145 -9.65 3.89 -9.69
N CYS A 146 -9.30 4.36 -8.49
CA CYS A 146 -9.04 3.46 -7.36
C CYS A 146 -10.29 2.70 -6.93
N GLN A 147 -11.45 3.36 -6.95
CA GLN A 147 -12.73 2.70 -6.67
C GLN A 147 -13.04 1.61 -7.72
N GLU A 148 -12.91 1.92 -9.01
CA GLU A 148 -13.17 0.97 -10.09
C GLU A 148 -12.20 -0.23 -10.04
N LEU A 149 -10.91 0.03 -9.81
CA LEU A 149 -9.91 -1.03 -9.65
C LEU A 149 -10.22 -1.93 -8.45
N ALA A 150 -10.61 -1.36 -7.30
CA ALA A 150 -11.03 -2.15 -6.14
C ALA A 150 -12.29 -2.96 -6.44
N TRP A 151 -13.31 -2.34 -7.03
CA TRP A 151 -14.58 -2.97 -7.43
C TRP A 151 -14.33 -4.21 -8.29
N ASN A 152 -13.54 -4.05 -9.35
CA ASN A 152 -13.26 -5.13 -10.29
C ASN A 152 -12.34 -6.21 -9.72
N ARG A 153 -11.51 -5.89 -8.72
CA ARG A 153 -10.56 -6.84 -8.13
C ARG A 153 -11.13 -7.64 -6.96
N TYR A 154 -11.73 -7.00 -5.96
CA TYR A 154 -12.13 -7.68 -4.72
C TYR A 154 -13.33 -7.05 -3.99
N HIS A 155 -13.68 -5.80 -4.30
CA HIS A 155 -14.66 -5.09 -3.47
C HIS A 155 -16.09 -5.56 -3.73
N GLN A 156 -16.45 -6.08 -4.91
CA GLN A 156 -17.80 -6.63 -5.14
C GLN A 156 -18.12 -7.75 -4.13
N THR A 157 -17.18 -8.66 -3.90
CA THR A 157 -17.30 -9.78 -2.96
C THR A 157 -17.22 -9.30 -1.50
N LEU A 158 -16.46 -8.24 -1.23
CA LEU A 158 -16.29 -7.72 0.14
C LEU A 158 -17.26 -6.58 0.51
N CYS A 159 -18.12 -6.15 -0.41
CA CYS A 159 -19.01 -5.02 -0.16
C CYS A 159 -20.12 -5.41 0.82
N LEU A 160 -20.04 -4.88 2.05
CA LEU A 160 -21.06 -5.15 3.08
C LEU A 160 -22.34 -4.32 2.90
N GLY A 161 -22.38 -3.40 1.92
CA GLY A 161 -23.49 -2.47 1.73
C GLY A 161 -23.87 -1.76 3.04
N LEU A 162 -25.16 -1.78 3.37
CA LEU A 162 -25.71 -1.22 4.61
C LEU A 162 -25.27 -1.97 5.88
N ALA A 163 -24.82 -3.22 5.76
CA ALA A 163 -24.35 -4.01 6.90
C ALA A 163 -22.92 -3.66 7.34
N ARG A 164 -22.27 -2.66 6.70
CA ARG A 164 -20.91 -2.23 7.07
C ARG A 164 -20.78 -1.88 8.55
N GLU A 165 -21.75 -1.16 9.09
CA GLU A 165 -21.76 -0.72 10.50
C GLU A 165 -22.44 -1.73 11.43
N ASN A 166 -22.84 -2.91 10.94
CA ASN A 166 -23.48 -3.93 11.76
C ASN A 166 -22.43 -4.77 12.51
N PRO A 167 -22.30 -4.66 13.84
CA PRO A 167 -21.29 -5.41 14.61
C PRO A 167 -21.55 -6.92 14.59
N ASP A 168 -22.81 -7.35 14.41
CA ASP A 168 -23.18 -8.76 14.34
C ASP A 168 -22.93 -9.36 12.96
N HIS A 169 -22.55 -8.54 11.96
CA HIS A 169 -22.17 -9.06 10.66
C HIS A 169 -20.90 -9.91 10.81
N PRO A 170 -20.86 -11.15 10.32
CA PRO A 170 -19.74 -12.03 10.62
C PRO A 170 -18.37 -11.56 10.08
N PHE A 171 -18.38 -10.80 8.98
CA PHE A 171 -17.18 -10.08 8.52
C PHE A 171 -16.61 -9.18 9.63
N ASN A 172 -17.46 -8.40 10.29
CA ASN A 172 -17.03 -7.48 11.35
C ASN A 172 -16.57 -8.26 12.58
N GLN A 173 -17.26 -9.36 12.93
CA GLN A 173 -16.80 -10.27 13.98
C GLN A 173 -15.40 -10.83 13.70
N LEU A 174 -15.05 -11.15 12.45
CA LEU A 174 -13.71 -11.59 12.08
C LEU A 174 -12.65 -10.50 12.35
N ILE A 175 -12.94 -9.25 11.99
CA ILE A 175 -11.98 -8.15 12.23
C ILE A 175 -11.85 -7.87 13.72
N ASP A 176 -12.95 -7.96 14.47
CA ASP A 176 -12.97 -7.81 15.92
C ASP A 176 -12.17 -8.91 16.61
N GLN A 177 -12.34 -10.16 16.15
CA GLN A 177 -11.57 -11.30 16.63
C GLN A 177 -10.08 -11.13 16.31
N TRP A 178 -9.73 -10.65 15.10
CA TRP A 178 -8.35 -10.33 14.74
C TRP A 178 -7.74 -9.31 15.70
N ARG A 179 -8.45 -8.20 15.99
CA ARG A 179 -8.00 -7.17 16.93
C ARG A 179 -7.80 -7.71 18.35
N SER A 180 -8.62 -8.66 18.78
CA SER A 180 -8.48 -9.28 20.11
C SER A 180 -7.18 -10.09 20.26
N PHE A 181 -6.68 -10.66 19.16
CA PHE A 181 -5.41 -11.40 19.13
C PHE A 181 -4.20 -10.51 18.83
N HIS A 182 -4.42 -9.34 18.22
CA HIS A 182 -3.37 -8.47 17.69
C HIS A 182 -3.52 -7.06 18.25
N TYR A 183 -3.18 -6.90 19.52
CA TYR A 183 -3.12 -5.57 20.14
C TYR A 183 -1.96 -4.75 19.55
N PRO A 184 -2.08 -3.41 19.45
CA PRO A 184 -1.03 -2.57 18.86
C PRO A 184 0.35 -2.72 19.54
N PRO A 185 1.45 -2.55 18.78
CA PRO A 185 1.49 -2.23 17.35
C PRO A 185 1.16 -3.45 16.47
N GLU A 186 0.32 -3.24 15.45
CA GLU A 186 0.02 -4.27 14.44
C GLU A 186 1.26 -4.54 13.58
N THR A 187 1.54 -5.82 13.31
CA THR A 187 2.62 -6.26 12.40
C THR A 187 2.09 -6.95 11.15
N GLY A 188 0.77 -7.00 10.97
CA GLY A 188 0.10 -7.65 9.86
C GLY A 188 -1.41 -7.35 9.86
N SER A 189 -2.12 -7.84 8.84
CA SER A 189 -3.56 -7.65 8.73
C SER A 189 -4.21 -8.89 8.08
N ILE A 190 -5.21 -9.47 8.75
CA ILE A 190 -6.02 -10.56 8.19
C ILE A 190 -6.71 -10.16 6.89
N MET A 191 -6.96 -8.86 6.70
CA MET A 191 -7.57 -8.33 5.50
C MET A 191 -6.76 -8.57 4.23
N LEU A 192 -5.45 -8.81 4.34
CA LEU A 192 -4.66 -9.25 3.18
C LEU A 192 -5.15 -10.59 2.66
N ILE A 193 -5.36 -11.58 3.54
CA ILE A 193 -5.86 -12.91 3.17
C ILE A 193 -7.29 -12.81 2.65
N VAL A 194 -8.15 -12.04 3.34
CA VAL A 194 -9.55 -11.82 2.91
C VAL A 194 -9.61 -11.21 1.50
N LYS A 195 -8.78 -10.20 1.22
CA LYS A 195 -8.69 -9.59 -0.11
C LYS A 195 -8.14 -10.55 -1.15
N ILE A 196 -7.12 -11.35 -0.84
CA ILE A 196 -6.59 -12.36 -1.77
C ILE A 196 -7.68 -13.36 -2.15
N ILE A 197 -8.41 -13.89 -1.17
CA ILE A 197 -9.53 -14.81 -1.42
C ILE A 197 -10.57 -14.12 -2.29
N ALA A 198 -11.00 -12.90 -1.94
CA ALA A 198 -11.96 -12.15 -2.74
C ALA A 198 -11.47 -11.87 -4.18
N MET A 199 -10.18 -11.62 -4.38
CA MET A 199 -9.58 -11.51 -5.71
C MET A 199 -9.73 -12.79 -6.51
N ILE A 200 -9.51 -13.95 -5.89
CA ILE A 200 -9.70 -15.25 -6.54
C ILE A 200 -11.18 -15.49 -6.85
N LYS A 201 -12.09 -15.16 -5.92
CA LYS A 201 -13.55 -15.33 -6.09
C LYS A 201 -14.10 -14.49 -7.25
N GLN A 202 -13.65 -13.25 -7.40
CA GLN A 202 -14.10 -12.35 -8.47
C GLN A 202 -13.42 -12.60 -9.83
N ALA A 203 -12.27 -13.27 -9.84
CA ALA A 203 -11.49 -13.41 -11.05
C ALA A 203 -12.23 -14.25 -12.10
N ARG A 204 -12.21 -13.77 -13.35
CA ARG A 204 -12.61 -14.60 -14.51
C ARG A 204 -11.72 -15.83 -14.67
N SER A 205 -10.43 -15.70 -14.34
CA SER A 205 -9.46 -16.79 -14.32
C SER A 205 -8.85 -16.89 -12.93
N LYS A 206 -9.40 -17.79 -12.11
CA LYS A 206 -8.93 -18.04 -10.74
C LYS A 206 -7.47 -18.48 -10.71
N GLY A 207 -7.09 -19.40 -11.62
CA GLY A 207 -5.72 -19.89 -11.75
C GLY A 207 -4.69 -18.80 -12.05
N ALA A 208 -5.06 -17.75 -12.80
CA ALA A 208 -4.15 -16.63 -13.05
C ALA A 208 -3.86 -15.82 -11.79
N VAL A 209 -4.89 -15.58 -10.95
CA VAL A 209 -4.71 -14.88 -9.67
C VAL A 209 -3.94 -15.74 -8.68
N ILE A 210 -4.24 -17.05 -8.60
CA ILE A 210 -3.49 -17.99 -7.76
C ILE A 210 -2.01 -18.00 -8.15
N SER A 211 -1.70 -18.18 -9.44
CA SER A 211 -0.33 -18.19 -9.96
C SER A 211 0.45 -16.91 -9.63
N MET A 212 -0.23 -15.76 -9.63
CA MET A 212 0.36 -14.47 -9.25
C MET A 212 0.86 -14.50 -7.79
N PHE A 213 0.08 -15.05 -6.86
CA PHE A 213 0.46 -15.18 -5.46
C PHE A 213 1.40 -16.35 -5.17
N SER A 214 1.40 -17.41 -5.99
CA SER A 214 2.35 -18.53 -5.85
C SER A 214 3.82 -18.12 -6.05
N ASN A 215 4.08 -16.93 -6.59
CA ASN A 215 5.44 -16.41 -6.74
C ASN A 215 6.06 -15.89 -5.43
N PHE A 216 5.26 -15.64 -4.40
CA PHE A 216 5.75 -15.22 -3.09
C PHE A 216 6.32 -16.40 -2.30
N VAL A 217 7.23 -16.10 -1.38
CA VAL A 217 7.78 -17.12 -0.46
C VAL A 217 6.66 -17.59 0.45
N ASN A 218 6.44 -18.91 0.48
CA ASN A 218 5.46 -19.59 1.31
C ASN A 218 6.09 -20.41 2.45
N SER A 219 7.41 -20.31 2.66
CA SER A 219 8.09 -20.94 3.79
C SER A 219 7.66 -20.28 5.10
N VAL A 220 7.31 -21.11 6.08
CA VAL A 220 6.90 -20.70 7.43
C VAL A 220 8.12 -20.42 8.33
N ILE A 221 9.32 -20.88 7.93
CA ILE A 221 10.55 -20.79 8.72
C ILE A 221 11.60 -20.05 7.90
N ASN A 222 12.13 -18.96 8.47
CA ASN A 222 13.39 -18.41 8.02
C ASN A 222 14.52 -19.19 8.70
N GLU A 223 14.99 -20.24 8.03
CA GLU A 223 16.02 -21.18 8.54
C GLU A 223 17.34 -20.49 8.96
N ARG A 224 17.56 -19.24 8.55
CA ARG A 224 18.77 -18.47 8.86
C ARG A 224 18.71 -17.69 10.16
N GLU A 225 17.50 -17.32 10.62
CA GLU A 225 17.35 -16.45 11.79
C GLU A 225 16.51 -17.10 12.91
N ASP A 226 15.84 -18.23 12.65
CA ASP A 226 14.97 -18.94 13.61
C ASP A 226 13.86 -18.05 14.22
N ILE A 227 13.55 -16.95 13.54
CA ILE A 227 12.48 -16.01 13.91
C ILE A 227 11.21 -16.46 13.22
N ALA A 228 10.34 -17.16 13.96
CA ALA A 228 8.94 -17.24 13.57
C ALA A 228 8.34 -15.82 13.65
N HIS A 229 7.66 -15.38 12.60
CA HIS A 229 6.83 -14.18 12.68
C HIS A 229 5.94 -14.31 13.92
N LYS A 230 5.71 -13.22 14.67
CA LYS A 230 5.06 -13.25 15.99
C LYS A 230 3.75 -14.04 15.99
N LEU A 231 3.09 -14.23 14.85
CA LEU A 231 1.78 -14.88 14.71
C LEU A 231 1.83 -16.30 14.13
N LEU A 232 3.01 -16.73 13.68
CA LEU A 232 3.26 -18.05 13.09
C LEU A 232 3.96 -18.99 14.07
N GLY A 233 4.28 -18.52 15.28
CA GLY A 233 4.81 -19.35 16.35
C GLY A 233 3.80 -20.39 16.86
N VAL A 234 4.33 -21.49 17.40
CA VAL A 234 3.53 -22.62 17.91
C VAL A 234 2.53 -22.23 19.01
N GLN A 235 2.82 -21.17 19.76
CA GLN A 235 1.94 -20.64 20.80
C GLN A 235 0.69 -19.92 20.27
N PHE A 236 0.59 -19.71 18.95
CA PHE A 236 -0.54 -19.04 18.29
C PHE A 236 -1.41 -19.98 17.45
N VAL A 237 -1.23 -21.30 17.60
CA VAL A 237 -1.98 -22.31 16.82
C VAL A 237 -3.48 -22.19 17.05
N ASP A 238 -3.93 -22.03 18.30
CA ASP A 238 -5.37 -21.93 18.62
C ASP A 238 -5.99 -20.67 18.01
N GLN A 239 -5.32 -19.51 18.14
CA GLN A 239 -5.78 -18.25 17.54
C GLN A 239 -5.84 -18.36 16.02
N ARG A 240 -4.84 -18.98 15.40
CA ARG A 240 -4.83 -19.24 13.95
C ARG A 240 -5.99 -20.14 13.52
N GLU A 241 -6.29 -21.18 14.29
CA GLU A 241 -7.36 -22.12 13.97
C GLU A 241 -8.76 -21.48 14.11
N ILE A 242 -8.94 -20.62 15.12
CA ILE A 242 -10.15 -19.80 15.27
C ILE A 242 -10.34 -18.91 14.04
N LEU A 243 -9.30 -18.14 13.67
CA LEU A 243 -9.36 -17.24 12.50
C LEU A 243 -9.58 -18.02 11.20
N ARG A 244 -8.92 -19.18 11.04
CA ARG A 244 -9.09 -20.07 9.88
C ARG A 244 -10.54 -20.56 9.80
N SER A 245 -11.12 -20.99 10.92
CA SER A 245 -12.50 -21.48 10.97
C SER A 245 -13.50 -20.38 10.57
N MET A 246 -13.34 -19.17 11.12
CA MET A 246 -14.17 -18.01 10.76
C MET A 246 -14.01 -17.61 9.29
N LEU A 247 -12.78 -17.64 8.75
CA LEU A 247 -12.52 -17.39 7.34
C LEU A 247 -13.20 -18.43 6.44
N MET A 248 -13.15 -19.71 6.82
CA MET A 248 -13.76 -20.78 6.04
C MET A 248 -15.29 -20.67 6.03
N GLU A 249 -15.91 -20.30 7.14
CA GLU A 249 -17.36 -20.12 7.22
C GLU A 249 -17.87 -19.01 6.29
N HIS A 250 -17.10 -17.92 6.15
CA HIS A 250 -17.53 -16.71 5.44
C HIS A 250 -16.98 -16.56 4.03
N PHE A 251 -15.78 -17.08 3.79
CA PHE A 251 -15.03 -16.88 2.56
C PHE A 251 -14.59 -18.19 1.89
N PHE A 252 -15.25 -19.31 2.18
CA PHE A 252 -14.97 -20.57 1.51
C PHE A 252 -14.81 -20.40 0.00
N GLU A 253 -13.71 -20.92 -0.53
CA GLU A 253 -13.41 -20.93 -1.97
C GLU A 253 -12.64 -22.21 -2.30
N GLU A 254 -13.30 -23.12 -3.02
CA GLU A 254 -12.80 -24.46 -3.32
C GLU A 254 -11.50 -24.44 -4.14
N SER A 255 -11.32 -23.43 -5.00
CA SER A 255 -10.12 -23.29 -5.82
C SER A 255 -8.83 -22.93 -5.06
N VAL A 256 -8.92 -22.63 -3.76
CA VAL A 256 -7.76 -22.31 -2.89
C VAL A 256 -7.30 -23.55 -2.11
N GLN A 257 -7.84 -24.73 -2.38
CA GLN A 257 -7.42 -25.99 -1.77
C GLN A 257 -6.14 -26.53 -2.43
N GLU A 258 -4.99 -25.90 -2.13
CA GLU A 258 -3.65 -26.47 -2.37
C GLU A 258 -2.60 -25.77 -1.51
#